data_AF-A0A151A9E6-F1
#
_entry.id   AF-A0A151A9E6-F1
#
_cell.length_a   1.000
_cell.length_b   1.000
_cell.length_c   1.000
_cell.angle_alpha   90.00
_cell.angle_beta   90.00
_cell.angle_gamma   90.00
#
_symmetry.space_group_name_H-M   'P 1'
#
loop_
_entity.id
_entity.type
_entity.pdbx_description
1 polymer ?
#
loop_
_entity_poly.entity_id
_entity_poly.type
_entity_poly.pdbx_seq_one_letter_code
_entity_poly.pdbx_strand_id
1 'polypeptide(L)' 'MLALAGYLVHDVHEEMPLILLDSLEAIDSERIAQLVEYLEEYASYIVVALLSEDADALDDEYQRITAI' A
#
# COMPACT_ATOMS: atom_id res chain seq x y z
N MET A 1 -0.67 -11.31 0.70
CA MET A 1 -1.87 -11.10 1.55
C MET A 1 -1.84 -11.74 2.94
N LEU A 2 -1.02 -12.78 3.22
CA LEU A 2 -0.96 -13.39 4.57
C LEU A 2 -0.51 -12.40 5.67
N ALA A 3 0.40 -11.47 5.34
CA ALA A 3 0.89 -10.45 6.29
C ALA A 3 -0.17 -9.37 6.61
N LEU A 4 -1.00 -8.97 5.65
CA LEU A 4 -2.05 -7.97 5.86
C LEU A 4 -3.14 -8.47 6.79
N ALA A 5 -3.63 -9.69 6.56
CA ALA A 5 -4.64 -10.30 7.43
C ALA A 5 -4.13 -10.42 8.88
N GLY A 6 -2.85 -10.74 9.07
CA GLY A 6 -2.24 -10.76 10.40
C GLY A 6 -2.10 -9.36 11.02
N TYR A 7 -1.73 -8.35 10.24
CA TYR A 7 -1.62 -6.96 10.70
C TYR A 7 -2.96 -6.42 11.23
N LEU A 8 -4.05 -6.72 10.53
CA LEU A 8 -5.40 -6.33 10.93
C LEU A 8 -5.93 -7.16 12.11
N VAL A 9 -5.80 -8.49 12.06
CA VAL A 9 -6.36 -9.39 13.10
C VAL A 9 -5.65 -9.25 14.45
N HIS A 10 -4.40 -8.80 14.46
CA HIS A 10 -3.61 -8.61 15.68
C HIS A 10 -3.48 -7.14 16.09
N ASP A 11 -4.29 -6.24 15.52
CA ASP A 11 -4.31 -4.80 15.86
C ASP A 11 -2.93 -4.14 15.82
N VAL A 12 -2.04 -4.62 14.95
CA VAL A 12 -0.63 -4.16 14.90
C VAL A 12 -0.55 -2.67 14.53
N HIS A 13 -1.57 -2.16 13.83
CA HIS A 13 -1.72 -0.75 13.51
C HIS A 13 -1.77 0.19 14.73
N GLU A 14 -2.16 -0.30 15.92
CA GLU A 14 -2.21 0.50 17.14
C GLU A 14 -0.81 0.85 17.67
N GLU A 15 0.18 -0.04 17.50
CA GLU A 15 1.56 0.18 17.95
C GLU A 15 2.52 0.51 16.80
N MET A 16 2.21 0.09 15.58
CA MET A 16 3.05 0.30 14.39
C MET A 16 2.21 0.86 13.24
N PRO A 17 2.10 2.19 13.10
CA PRO A 17 1.21 2.84 12.13
C PRO A 17 1.80 2.89 10.71
N LEU A 18 2.81 2.07 10.41
CA LEU A 18 3.55 2.04 9.14
C LEU A 18 3.38 0.67 8.47
N ILE A 19 2.95 0.69 7.21
CA ILE A 19 2.91 -0.49 6.34
C ILE A 19 3.84 -0.25 5.15
N LEU A 20 4.73 -1.21 4.87
CA LEU A 20 5.47 -1.30 3.61
C LEU A 20 4.92 -2.47 2.79
N LEU A 21 4.37 -2.16 1.63
CA LEU A 21 3.96 -3.13 0.63
C LEU A 21 5.03 -3.20 -0.45
N ASP A 22 5.61 -4.39 -0.60
CA ASP A 22 6.58 -4.71 -1.63
C ASP A 22 6.03 -5.86 -2.49
N SER A 23 6.38 -5.87 -3.77
CA SER A 23 6.08 -6.94 -4.74
C SER A 23 4.57 -7.13 -5.02
N LEU A 24 3.88 -6.07 -5.46
CA LEU A 24 2.46 -6.12 -5.87
C LEU A 24 2.24 -6.53 -7.35
N GLU A 25 3.30 -6.94 -8.06
CA GLU A 25 3.35 -7.29 -9.50
C GLU A 25 2.35 -8.38 -9.94
N ALA A 26 1.81 -9.16 -9.00
CA ALA A 26 0.86 -10.22 -9.28
C ALA A 26 -0.61 -9.73 -9.36
N ILE A 27 -0.85 -8.45 -9.10
CA ILE A 27 -2.16 -7.82 -9.03
C ILE A 27 -2.20 -6.70 -10.07
N ASP A 28 -3.35 -6.48 -10.72
CA ASP A 28 -3.51 -5.36 -11.65
C ASP A 28 -3.62 -4.01 -10.92
N SER A 29 -3.26 -2.95 -11.64
CA SER A 29 -3.14 -1.59 -11.10
C SER A 29 -4.44 -1.04 -10.49
N GLU A 30 -5.61 -1.39 -11.05
CA GLU A 30 -6.92 -0.99 -10.51
C GLU A 30 -7.15 -1.62 -9.13
N ARG A 31 -6.83 -2.90 -8.97
CA ARG A 31 -6.91 -3.57 -7.67
C ARG A 31 -5.87 -3.08 -6.66
N ILE A 32 -4.69 -2.67 -7.11
CA ILE A 32 -3.68 -2.05 -6.23
C ILE A 32 -4.23 -0.73 -5.68
N ALA A 33 -4.82 0.13 -6.51
CA ALA A 33 -5.42 1.38 -6.07
C ALA A 33 -6.51 1.15 -5.00
N GLN A 34 -7.43 0.21 -5.26
CA GLN A 34 -8.47 -0.16 -4.28
C GLN A 34 -7.88 -0.71 -2.97
N LEU A 35 -6.78 -1.47 -3.04
CA LEU A 35 -6.11 -1.97 -1.86
C LEU A 35 -5.49 -0.83 -1.04
N VAL A 36 -4.85 0.14 -1.69
CA VAL A 36 -4.24 1.29 -1.00
C VAL A 36 -5.31 2.14 -0.33
N GLU A 37 -6.38 2.48 -1.04
CA GLU A 37 -7.53 3.22 -0.47
C GLU A 37 -8.11 2.51 0.76
N TYR A 38 -8.27 1.18 0.70
CA TYR A 38 -8.72 0.39 1.85
C TYR A 38 -7.75 0.47 3.04
N LEU A 39 -6.44 0.51 2.80
CA LEU A 39 -5.44 0.53 3.86
C LEU A 39 -5.33 1.88 4.58
N GLU A 40 -5.69 2.98 3.91
CA GLU A 40 -5.67 4.32 4.51
C GLU A 40 -6.58 4.43 5.73
N GLU A 41 -7.64 3.63 5.79
CA GLU A 41 -8.51 3.56 6.96
C GLU A 41 -7.83 2.96 8.19
N TYR A 42 -6.74 2.22 8.01
CA TYR A 42 -6.09 1.42 9.06
C TYR A 42 -4.65 1.81 9.38
N ALA A 43 -3.94 2.53 8.51
CA ALA A 43 -2.53 2.88 8.72
C ALA A 43 -2.29 4.37 8.46
N SER A 44 -1.53 5.03 9.36
CA SER A 44 -1.18 6.44 9.19
C SER A 44 -0.11 6.67 8.13
N TYR A 45 0.72 5.67 7.86
CA TYR A 45 1.77 5.72 6.85
C TYR A 45 1.75 4.44 6.02
N ILE A 46 1.56 4.59 4.71
CA ILE A 46 1.61 3.48 3.75
C ILE A 46 2.70 3.79 2.74
N VAL A 47 3.62 2.87 2.58
CA VAL A 47 4.68 2.92 1.56
C VAL A 47 4.47 1.74 0.64
N VAL A 48 4.37 2.01 -0.66
CA VAL A 48 4.14 0.97 -1.67
C VAL A 48 5.24 1.06 -2.71
N ALA A 49 5.91 -0.07 -2.97
CA ALA A 49 6.84 -0.19 -4.08
C ALA A 49 6.07 -0.65 -5.33
N LEU A 50 5.96 0.24 -6.32
CA LEU A 50 5.22 0.02 -7.56
C LEU A 50 6.10 0.26 -8.79
N LEU A 51 5.79 -0.46 -9.86
CA LEU A 51 6.23 -0.09 -11.21
C LEU A 51 5.50 1.17 -11.66
N SER A 52 6.08 1.94 -12.58
CA SER A 52 5.46 3.18 -13.08
C SER A 52 4.04 2.97 -13.61
N GLU A 53 3.82 1.86 -14.31
CA GLU A 53 2.52 1.51 -14.91
C GLU A 53 1.41 1.26 -13.87
N ASP A 54 1.77 0.77 -12.68
CA ASP A 54 0.81 0.57 -11.59
C ASP A 54 0.61 1.85 -10.79
N ALA A 55 1.67 2.64 -10.62
CA ALA A 55 1.62 3.92 -9.92
C ALA A 55 0.74 4.97 -10.62
N ASP A 56 0.55 4.84 -11.93
CA ASP A 56 -0.34 5.68 -12.74
C ASP A 56 -1.83 5.45 -12.44
N ALA A 57 -2.19 4.31 -11.84
CA ALA A 57 -3.57 4.05 -11.40
C ALA A 57 -3.91 4.67 -10.04
N LEU A 58 -2.90 5.15 -9.31
CA LEU A 58 -3.07 5.85 -8.05
C LEU A 58 -3.15 7.37 -8.29
N ASP A 59 -3.82 8.07 -7.38
CA ASP A 59 -3.96 9.53 -7.42
C ASP A 59 -2.58 10.23 -7.42
N ASP A 60 -2.48 11.38 -8.09
CA ASP A 60 -1.28 12.22 -8.08
C ASP A 60 -1.04 12.89 -6.72
N GLU A 61 -2.02 12.88 -5.82
CA GLU A 61 -1.88 13.31 -4.42
C GLU A 61 -0.86 12.46 -3.64
N TYR A 62 -0.60 11.22 -4.07
CA TYR A 62 0.41 10.37 -3.44
C TYR A 62 1.83 10.83 -3.75
N GLN A 63 2.65 10.92 -2.70
CA GLN A 63 4.06 11.25 -2.87
C GLN A 63 4.81 10.14 -3.63
N ARG A 64 5.29 10.46 -4.83
CA ARG A 64 6.14 9.57 -5.63
C ARG A 64 7.62 9.84 -5.35
N ILE A 65 8.36 8.81 -4.94
CA ILE A 65 9.82 8.87 -4.78
C ILE A 65 10.44 8.01 -5.88
N THR A 66 10.96 8.65 -6.92
CA THR A 66 11.74 7.97 -7.97
C THR A 66 13.22 8.01 -7.61
N ALA A 67 13.93 6.91 -7.83
CA ALA A 67 15.39 6.91 -7.69
C ALA A 67 15.99 7.89 -8.71
N ILE A 68 16.86 8.80 -8.23
CA ILE A 68 17.56 9.81 -9.03
C ILE A 68 18.75 9.17 -9.75
#